data_AF-A0A928LL55-F1
#
_entry.id   AF-A0A928LL55-F1
#
_cell.length_a   1.000
_cell.length_b   1.000
_cell.length_c   1.000
_cell.angle_alpha   90.00
_cell.angle_beta   90.00
_cell.angle_gamma   90.00
#
_symmetry.space_group_name_H-M   'P 1'
#
loop_
_entity.id
_entity.type
_entity.pdbx_description
1 polymer ?
#
loop_
_entity_poly.entity_id
_entity_poly.type
_entity_poly.pdbx_seq_one_letter_code
_entity_poly.pdbx_strand_id
1 'polypeptide(L)'
;QSAPQKRGVCTAVRTMTPKKPNSALRKVARVRLSNGIEVTSYIPGIGHNLQEHSVVLIRGGRVKDLPGVRYHTIRGTLDTQGVAKRMQSRSKYGAKRPKAGKK
;
A
#
# COMPACT_ATOMS: atom_id res chain seq x y z
N GLN A 1 -1.42 17.87 13.28
CA GLN A 1 -0.64 18.33 12.11
C GLN A 1 -1.31 17.82 10.84
N SER A 2 -1.86 18.73 10.02
CA SER A 2 -2.50 18.37 8.76
C SER A 2 -1.41 18.05 7.74
N ALA A 3 -1.25 16.77 7.39
CA ALA A 3 -0.28 16.31 6.41
C ALA A 3 -1.01 15.43 5.38
N PRO A 4 -0.85 15.68 4.07
CA PRO A 4 -1.54 14.88 3.04
C PRO A 4 -1.03 13.43 3.01
N GLN A 5 0.22 13.24 3.41
CA GLN A 5 0.93 11.96 3.43
C GLN A 5 1.81 11.91 4.68
N LYS A 6 2.08 10.71 5.19
CA LYS A 6 2.96 10.52 6.33
C LYS A 6 3.83 9.28 6.17
N ARG A 7 5.11 9.41 6.53
CA ARG A 7 6.08 8.32 6.54
C ARG A 7 5.85 7.43 7.76
N GLY A 8 6.06 6.13 7.61
CA GLY A 8 6.06 5.19 8.71
C GLY A 8 6.87 3.93 8.40
N VAL A 9 7.01 3.08 9.40
CA VAL A 9 7.74 1.81 9.32
C VAL A 9 6.75 0.66 9.48
N CYS A 10 6.82 -0.33 8.60
CA CYS A 10 6.01 -1.54 8.70
C CYS A 10 6.39 -2.33 9.95
N THR A 11 5.41 -2.58 10.81
CA THR A 11 5.55 -3.47 11.98
C THR A 11 5.15 -4.90 11.67
N ALA A 12 4.16 -5.09 10.80
CA ALA A 12 3.75 -6.41 10.36
C ALA A 12 3.06 -6.35 9.00
N VAL A 13 3.36 -7.31 8.13
CA VAL A 13 2.66 -7.49 6.85
C VAL A 13 1.77 -8.72 6.96
N ARG A 14 0.46 -8.56 6.75
CA ARG A 14 -0.50 -9.66 6.90
C ARG A 14 -1.63 -9.58 5.88
N THR A 15 -2.40 -10.65 5.76
CA THR A 15 -3.64 -10.68 4.99
C THR A 15 -4.85 -10.58 5.91
N MET A 16 -5.88 -9.85 5.50
CA MET A 16 -7.17 -9.74 6.20
C MET A 16 -8.30 -10.14 5.28
N THR A 17 -9.32 -10.79 5.85
CA THR A 17 -10.58 -11.09 5.18
C THR A 17 -11.51 -9.86 5.21
N PRO A 18 -12.22 -9.56 4.12
CA PRO A 18 -13.22 -8.49 4.08
C PRO A 18 -14.47 -8.84 4.88
N LYS A 19 -15.30 -7.83 5.17
CA LYS A 19 -16.65 -8.04 5.69
C LYS A 19 -17.55 -8.70 4.63
N LYS A 20 -18.52 -9.50 5.07
CA LYS A 20 -19.64 -9.98 4.24
C LYS A 20 -20.30 -8.77 3.54
N PRO A 21 -20.66 -8.80 2.25
CA PRO A 21 -20.86 -9.95 1.35
C PRO A 21 -19.62 -10.44 0.59
N ASN A 22 -18.51 -9.73 0.70
CA ASN A 22 -17.34 -10.01 -0.13
C ASN A 22 -16.47 -11.13 0.47
N SER A 23 -15.76 -11.86 -0.38
CA SER A 23 -14.73 -12.83 0.01
C SER A 23 -13.46 -12.55 -0.79
N ALA A 24 -12.30 -12.47 -0.11
CA ALA A 24 -10.98 -12.30 -0.70
C ALA A 24 -9.92 -12.31 0.40
N LEU A 25 -8.64 -12.43 0.01
CA LEU A 25 -7.51 -12.09 0.88
C LEU A 25 -7.01 -10.69 0.50
N ARG A 26 -7.17 -9.73 1.40
CA ARG A 26 -6.68 -8.36 1.20
C ARG A 26 -5.32 -8.19 1.88
N LYS A 27 -4.32 -7.73 1.14
CA LYS A 27 -2.96 -7.48 1.66
C LYS A 27 -2.92 -6.15 2.42
N VAL A 28 -2.48 -6.19 3.67
CA VAL A 28 -2.38 -5.02 4.54
C VAL A 28 -1.04 -4.97 5.26
N ALA A 29 -0.61 -3.76 5.63
CA ALA A 29 0.54 -3.54 6.49
C ALA A 29 0.10 -2.77 7.74
N ARG A 30 0.50 -3.26 8.92
CA ARG A 30 0.54 -2.45 10.14
C ARG A 30 1.77 -1.56 10.07
N VAL A 31 1.56 -0.27 10.30
CA VAL A 31 2.59 0.74 10.11
C VAL A 31 2.59 1.67 11.30
N ARG A 32 3.76 1.83 11.91
CA ARG A 32 4.02 2.83 12.93
C ARG A 32 4.44 4.13 12.25
N LEU A 33 3.60 5.16 12.38
CA LEU A 33 3.85 6.46 11.77
C LEU A 33 4.91 7.23 12.55
N SER A 34 5.49 8.25 11.91
CA SER A 34 6.47 9.14 12.55
C SER A 34 5.96 9.87 13.80
N ASN A 35 4.65 9.98 13.98
CA ASN A 35 4.03 10.54 15.19
C ASN A 35 3.68 9.50 16.26
N GLY A 36 4.24 8.28 16.16
CA GLY A 36 4.07 7.20 17.14
C GLY A 36 2.78 6.40 17.01
N ILE A 37 1.79 6.87 16.24
CA ILE A 37 0.50 6.19 16.07
C ILE A 37 0.66 5.01 15.12
N GLU A 38 0.12 3.86 15.53
CA GLU A 38 0.01 2.69 14.66
C GLU A 38 -1.28 2.69 13.85
N VAL A 39 -1.15 2.46 12.55
CA VAL A 39 -2.28 2.39 11.63
C VAL A 39 -2.20 1.15 10.77
N THR A 40 -3.36 0.68 10.32
CA THR A 40 -3.42 -0.36 9.28
C THR A 40 -3.59 0.32 7.92
N SER A 41 -2.67 0.03 7.00
CA SER A 41 -2.69 0.53 5.63
C SER A 41 -2.95 -0.60 4.65
N TYR A 42 -3.71 -0.29 3.60
CA TYR A 42 -3.94 -1.20 2.48
C TYR A 42 -2.78 -1.14 1.49
N ILE A 43 -2.37 -2.30 0.97
CA ILE A 43 -1.34 -2.40 -0.05
C ILE A 43 -2.03 -2.57 -1.42
N PRO A 44 -2.08 -1.54 -2.27
CA PRO A 44 -2.79 -1.63 -3.54
C PRO A 44 -1.97 -2.37 -4.59
N GLY A 45 -2.66 -3.10 -5.47
CA GLY A 45 -2.07 -3.77 -6.63
C GLY A 45 -1.77 -5.24 -6.40
N ILE A 46 -1.22 -5.88 -7.43
CA ILE A 46 -0.83 -7.30 -7.40
C ILE A 46 0.65 -7.37 -7.03
N GLY A 47 0.97 -8.20 -6.03
CA GLY A 47 2.33 -8.37 -5.53
C GLY A 47 2.88 -7.15 -4.77
N HIS A 48 3.81 -7.39 -3.86
CA HIS A 48 4.53 -6.37 -3.10
C HIS A 48 5.80 -6.99 -2.49
N ASN A 49 6.78 -6.14 -2.18
CA ASN A 49 8.07 -6.52 -1.59
C ASN A 49 8.19 -6.10 -0.11
N LEU A 50 7.08 -5.76 0.56
CA LEU A 50 7.17 -5.25 1.92
C LEU A 50 7.43 -6.36 2.91
N GLN A 51 8.31 -6.06 3.85
CA GLN A 51 8.68 -6.90 4.97
C GLN A 51 8.54 -6.07 6.27
N GLU A 52 8.83 -6.68 7.40
CA GLU A 52 9.01 -5.94 8.65
C GLU A 52 10.13 -4.91 8.47
N HIS A 53 10.02 -3.77 9.16
CA HIS A 53 10.95 -2.63 9.10
C HIS A 53 11.06 -1.89 7.76
N SER A 54 10.33 -2.31 6.73
CA SER A 54 10.26 -1.55 5.48
C SER A 54 9.65 -0.16 5.72
N VAL A 55 10.29 0.87 5.18
CA VAL A 55 9.83 2.25 5.27
C VAL A 55 8.84 2.53 4.15
N VAL A 56 7.66 3.03 4.53
CA VAL A 56 6.55 3.26 3.61
C VAL A 56 6.01 4.68 3.73
N LEU A 57 5.44 5.17 2.63
CA LEU A 57 4.71 6.42 2.59
C LEU A 57 3.21 6.11 2.49
N ILE A 58 2.44 6.64 3.43
CA ILE A 58 1.00 6.40 3.52
C ILE A 58 0.24 7.65 3.12
N ARG A 59 -0.89 7.45 2.42
CA ARG A 59 -1.91 8.46 2.17
C ARG A 59 -3.27 8.07 2.75
N GLY A 60 -4.14 9.06 2.89
CA GLY A 60 -5.55 8.83 3.21
C GLY A 60 -6.26 7.98 2.15
N GLY A 61 -7.20 7.16 2.59
CA GLY A 61 -8.07 6.39 1.71
C GLY A 61 -8.66 5.18 2.43
N ARG A 62 -9.98 5.14 2.56
CA ARG A 62 -10.67 4.02 3.20
C ARG A 62 -10.92 2.87 2.23
N VAL A 63 -10.57 1.66 2.62
CA VAL A 63 -11.05 0.45 1.93
C VAL A 63 -12.42 0.11 2.48
N LYS A 64 -13.46 0.18 1.63
CA LYS A 64 -14.86 0.00 2.05
C LYS A 64 -15.14 -1.36 2.68
N ASP A 65 -14.45 -2.38 2.21
CA ASP A 65 -14.66 -3.79 2.57
C ASP A 65 -13.97 -4.20 3.87
N LEU A 66 -12.90 -3.51 4.27
CA LEU A 66 -12.10 -3.87 5.45
C LEU A 66 -12.43 -2.95 6.62
N PRO A 67 -12.83 -3.49 7.78
CA PRO A 67 -12.97 -2.70 8.99
C PRO A 67 -11.60 -2.18 9.44
N GLY A 68 -11.54 -0.92 9.89
CA GLY A 68 -10.31 -0.32 10.43
C GLY A 68 -9.22 0.08 9.42
N VAL A 69 -9.34 -0.29 8.14
CA VAL A 69 -8.34 0.07 7.11
C VAL A 69 -8.71 1.38 6.42
N ARG A 70 -8.20 2.48 6.99
CA ARG A 70 -8.52 3.86 6.58
C ARG A 70 -7.44 4.54 5.75
N TYR A 71 -6.33 3.84 5.50
CA TYR A 71 -5.17 4.37 4.82
C TYR A 71 -4.70 3.46 3.69
N HIS A 72 -4.00 4.04 2.71
CA HIS A 72 -3.37 3.31 1.62
C HIS A 72 -1.87 3.58 1.61
N THR A 73 -1.09 2.53 1.38
CA THR A 73 0.34 2.65 1.05
C THR A 73 0.48 3.15 -0.39
N ILE A 74 1.30 4.19 -0.59
CA ILE A 74 1.70 4.66 -1.92
C ILE A 74 2.67 3.66 -2.52
N ARG A 75 2.61 3.42 -3.83
CA ARG A 75 3.50 2.51 -4.54
C ARG A 75 4.56 3.30 -5.31
N GLY A 76 5.75 2.75 -5.43
CA GLY A 76 6.87 3.35 -6.17
C GLY A 76 7.63 4.42 -5.38
N THR A 77 7.50 4.42 -4.05
CA THR A 77 8.13 5.40 -3.15
C THR A 77 8.75 4.71 -1.95
N LEU A 78 9.95 5.14 -1.51
CA LEU A 78 10.71 4.46 -0.45
C LEU A 78 10.85 2.95 -0.77
N ASP A 79 10.65 2.05 0.19
CA ASP A 79 10.84 0.61 -0.01
C ASP A 79 9.66 -0.06 -0.74
N THR A 80 8.58 0.69 -1.00
CA THR A 80 7.41 0.18 -1.72
C THR A 80 7.65 0.13 -3.23
N GLN A 81 8.02 -1.04 -3.75
CA GLN A 81 8.20 -1.20 -5.19
C GLN A 81 6.88 -1.04 -5.96
N GLY A 82 6.96 -0.52 -7.19
CA GLY A 82 5.82 -0.46 -8.11
C GLY A 82 5.30 -1.84 -8.51
N VAL A 83 4.12 -1.89 -9.14
CA VAL A 83 3.59 -3.16 -9.67
C VAL A 83 4.27 -3.48 -11.00
N ALA A 84 4.92 -4.65 -11.08
CA ALA A 84 5.60 -5.11 -12.28
C ALA A 84 4.62 -5.34 -13.44
N LYS A 85 5.08 -5.13 -14.68
CA LYS A 85 4.35 -5.40 -15.94
C LYS A 85 2.96 -4.74 -16.04
N ARG A 86 2.68 -3.70 -15.24
CA ARG A 86 1.41 -2.97 -15.29
C ARG A 86 1.41 -1.97 -16.45
N MET A 87 0.51 -2.17 -17.40
CA MET A 87 0.38 -1.29 -18.59
C MET A 87 -0.68 -0.19 -18.44
N GLN A 88 -1.71 -0.42 -17.62
CA GLN A 88 -2.82 0.52 -17.38
C GLN A 88 -2.79 1.11 -15.96
N SER A 89 -3.22 2.38 -15.84
CA SER A 89 -3.26 3.16 -14.58
C SER A 89 -1.91 3.18 -13.83
N ARG A 90 -0.81 3.23 -14.59
CA ARG A 90 0.56 3.05 -14.11
C ARG A 90 0.96 4.01 -12.99
N SER A 91 0.53 5.26 -13.10
CA SER A 91 0.82 6.33 -12.13
C SER A 91 0.34 5.98 -10.72
N LYS A 92 -0.82 5.32 -10.58
CA LYS A 92 -1.37 4.92 -9.28
C LYS A 92 -0.55 3.81 -8.59
N TYR A 93 0.11 2.96 -9.38
CA TYR A 93 0.79 1.76 -8.91
C TYR A 93 2.32 1.86 -9.01
N GLY A 94 2.88 3.05 -9.27
CA GLY A 94 4.32 3.28 -9.34
C GLY A 94 5.02 2.53 -10.49
N ALA A 95 4.30 2.19 -11.56
CA ALA A 95 4.87 1.50 -12.71
C ALA A 95 5.43 2.52 -13.72
N LYS A 96 6.70 2.36 -14.13
CA LYS A 96 7.32 3.23 -15.14
C LYS A 96 6.78 2.89 -16.54
N ARG A 97 6.75 3.89 -17.44
CA ARG A 97 6.44 3.65 -18.85
C ARG A 97 7.55 2.78 -19.46
N PRO A 98 7.23 1.63 -20.08
CA PRO A 98 8.24 0.83 -20.77
C PRO A 98 8.84 1.63 -21.92
N LYS A 99 10.15 1.46 -22.16
CA LYS A 99 10.83 2.04 -23.31
C LYS A 99 10.27 1.40 -24.59
N ALA A 100 10.07 2.20 -25.64
CA ALA A 100 9.66 1.68 -26.94
C ALA A 100 10.71 0.64 -27.41
N GLY A 101 10.26 -0.58 -27.75
CA GLY A 101 11.13 -1.68 -28.22
C GLY A 101 11.42 -2.79 -27.21
N LYS A 102 11.06 -2.65 -25.92
CA LYS A 102 11.08 -3.77 -24.96
C LYS A 102 9.64 -4.18 -24.64
N LYS A 103 9.06 -5.02 -25.49
CA LYS A 103 7.82 -5.75 -25.19
C LYS A 103 8.15 -7.02 -24.41
#